data_AF-A0A034V265-F1
#
_entry.id   AF-A0A034V265-F1
#
_cell.length_a   1.000
_cell.length_b   1.000
_cell.length_c   1.000
_cell.angle_alpha   90.00
_cell.angle_beta   90.00
_cell.angle_gamma   90.00
#
_symmetry.space_group_name_H-M   'P 1'
#
loop_
_entity.id
_entity.type
_entity.pdbx_description
1 polymer ?
#
loop_
_entity_poly.entity_id
_entity_poly.type
_entity_poly.pdbx_seq_one_letter_code
_entity_poly.pdbx_strand_id
1 'polypeptide(L)'
;NTAVKTVALEVVALVSRNKECVSEIAACELLGQFLVALKDPDLRSSQVKVLETLSGLMNVQEMIKEAQHKGAVIYLLDMFCNSRNPLIREMCAEILAKMTADRLSGPKVRITVSKFLPSLFVDAMVESPQTSVQLFESIHEHPELIWNDKTRAIVCDAVADTCESFYRAQKIDDKHLWKDPEVLKDIVSNEIVVAGVYLRLFVSNPAWTLRKPKQFLADLLDFVVEQISKSSTEKDVLELSTTALVELLRSQPNLADDIPVLGHIPKLFNLLSVQPKSTLSVLHQLSLSEFCVSAVSQTECIHPLKKCMEQHRDCIEKACETLSRLFKYQHDSLISQSLEVNLVPYLLGLLDSRLEYVDNASAVKAQIVAALKGMTHNLNYGERVTQILLKHPIWAEYKDQRHDLFITDTNIRGYLTGINPTAGYLTQGPAQSVDVLTSPPPMDRDDPSARPAID
;
A
#
# COMPACT_ATOMS: atom_id res chain seq x y z
N ASN A 1 4.55 -5.52 53.32
CA ASN A 1 4.88 -4.33 54.15
C ASN A 1 5.14 -3.18 53.19
N THR A 2 4.12 -2.37 52.93
CA THR A 2 4.12 -1.27 51.96
C THR A 2 5.20 -0.22 52.24
N ALA A 3 5.46 0.07 53.52
CA ALA A 3 6.48 1.03 53.91
C ALA A 3 7.88 0.57 53.50
N VAL A 4 8.22 -0.70 53.73
CA VAL A 4 9.52 -1.27 53.34
C VAL A 4 9.70 -1.23 51.82
N LYS A 5 8.67 -1.60 51.05
CA LYS A 5 8.72 -1.56 49.57
C LYS A 5 8.90 -0.13 49.05
N THR A 6 8.26 0.85 49.67
CA THR A 6 8.36 2.27 49.28
C THR A 6 9.77 2.80 49.55
N VAL A 7 10.34 2.53 50.73
CA VAL A 7 11.73 2.91 51.05
C VAL A 7 12.73 2.20 50.14
N ALA A 8 12.52 0.91 49.85
CA ALA A 8 13.37 0.18 48.90
C ALA A 8 13.33 0.83 47.51
N LEU A 9 12.14 1.22 47.02
CA LEU A 9 12.00 1.95 45.76
C LEU A 9 12.75 3.29 45.78
N GLU A 10 12.71 4.04 46.88
CA GLU A 10 13.48 5.29 47.01
C GLU A 10 14.99 5.06 46.90
N VAL A 11 15.49 4.01 47.54
CA VAL A 11 16.91 3.63 47.44
C VAL A 11 17.26 3.28 45.99
N VAL A 12 16.46 2.44 45.32
CA VAL A 12 16.69 2.06 43.92
C VAL A 12 16.62 3.29 42.99
N ALA A 13 15.70 4.23 43.26
CA ALA A 13 15.55 5.46 42.49
C ALA A 13 16.73 6.43 42.64
N LEU A 14 17.42 6.41 43.79
CA LEU A 14 18.61 7.22 44.00
C LEU A 14 19.81 6.62 43.27
N VAL A 15 20.00 5.29 43.36
CA VAL A 15 21.13 4.61 42.71
C VAL A 15 20.97 4.52 41.19
N SER A 16 19.74 4.50 40.67
CA SER A 16 19.48 4.46 39.21
C SER A 16 19.93 5.73 38.47
N ARG A 17 20.28 6.79 39.20
CA ARG A 17 20.84 8.03 38.66
C ARG A 17 22.36 7.97 38.46
N ASN A 18 23.04 6.96 39.01
CA ASN A 18 24.48 6.77 38.86
C ASN A 18 24.76 5.59 37.91
N LYS A 19 25.47 5.86 36.80
CA LYS A 19 25.75 4.87 35.76
C LYS A 19 26.52 3.65 36.28
N GLU A 20 27.50 3.83 37.16
CA GLU A 20 28.29 2.72 37.73
C GLU A 20 27.40 1.82 38.59
N CYS A 21 26.54 2.41 39.42
CA CYS A 21 25.58 1.64 40.21
C CYS A 21 24.62 0.84 39.31
N VAL A 22 24.14 1.42 38.21
CA VAL A 22 23.25 0.71 37.27
C VAL A 22 23.97 -0.46 36.60
N SER A 23 25.25 -0.31 36.23
CA SER A 23 26.06 -1.41 35.69
C SER A 23 26.23 -2.55 36.70
N GLU A 24 26.48 -2.26 37.97
CA GLU A 24 26.57 -3.27 39.03
C GLU A 24 25.21 -3.95 39.31
N ILE A 25 24.11 -3.20 39.26
CA ILE A 25 22.76 -3.76 39.38
C ILE A 25 22.46 -4.72 38.22
N ALA A 26 22.87 -4.35 37.00
CA ALA A 26 22.72 -5.21 35.82
C ALA A 26 23.54 -6.51 35.97
N ALA A 27 24.74 -6.44 36.55
CA ALA A 27 25.55 -7.63 36.82
C ALA A 27 24.92 -8.60 37.84
N CYS A 28 24.01 -8.09 38.68
CA CYS A 28 23.29 -8.87 39.68
C CYS A 28 21.99 -9.50 39.15
N GLU A 29 21.58 -9.22 37.90
CA GLU A 29 20.36 -9.75 37.26
C GLU A 29 19.07 -9.54 38.08
N LEU A 30 18.96 -8.39 38.76
CA LEU A 30 17.85 -8.07 39.67
C LEU A 30 16.66 -7.39 38.98
N LEU A 31 16.75 -7.07 37.69
CA LEU A 31 15.69 -6.31 37.01
C LEU A 31 14.38 -7.10 36.98
N GLY A 32 14.45 -8.42 36.83
CA GLY A 32 13.26 -9.28 36.88
C GLY A 32 12.45 -9.10 38.16
N GLN A 33 13.11 -8.96 39.31
CA GLN A 33 12.46 -8.70 40.60
C GLN A 33 11.86 -7.29 40.66
N PHE A 34 12.55 -6.30 40.08
CA PHE A 34 12.05 -4.93 40.00
C PHE A 34 10.82 -4.81 39.09
N LEU A 35 10.74 -5.55 37.97
CA LEU A 35 9.60 -5.48 37.05
C LEU A 35 8.27 -5.90 37.71
N VAL A 36 8.31 -6.81 38.68
CA VAL A 36 7.13 -7.20 39.48
C VAL A 36 6.55 -5.98 40.24
N ALA A 37 7.35 -4.97 40.55
CA ALA A 37 6.89 -3.73 41.20
C ALA A 37 5.92 -2.92 40.32
N LEU A 38 5.99 -3.04 38.98
CA LEU A 38 5.08 -2.38 38.04
C LEU A 38 3.62 -2.83 38.24
N LYS A 39 3.40 -4.02 38.80
CA LYS A 39 2.06 -4.59 39.04
C LYS A 39 1.75 -4.78 40.53
N ASP A 40 2.66 -4.38 41.42
CA ASP A 40 2.48 -4.61 42.86
C ASP A 40 1.36 -3.73 43.43
N PRO A 41 0.30 -4.32 44.04
CA PRO A 41 -0.78 -3.56 44.66
C PRO A 41 -0.30 -2.57 45.72
N ASP A 42 0.76 -2.91 46.46
CA ASP A 42 1.31 -2.05 47.52
C ASP A 42 1.96 -0.78 46.95
N LEU A 43 2.42 -0.79 45.70
CA LEU A 43 3.13 0.31 45.05
C LEU A 43 2.24 1.10 44.07
N ARG A 44 0.93 0.85 44.04
CA ARG A 44 0.00 1.51 43.11
C ARG A 44 0.03 3.04 43.20
N SER A 45 0.19 3.60 44.40
CA SER A 45 0.31 5.07 44.60
C SER A 45 1.65 5.64 44.10
N SER A 46 2.67 4.80 43.99
CA SER A 46 4.04 5.18 43.63
C SER A 46 4.41 4.74 42.20
N GLN A 47 3.42 4.39 41.37
CA GLN A 47 3.63 3.87 40.01
C GLN A 47 4.45 4.81 39.12
N VAL A 48 4.17 6.12 39.18
CA VAL A 48 4.98 7.13 38.48
C VAL A 48 6.45 7.01 38.89
N LYS A 49 6.72 6.84 40.19
CA LYS A 49 8.09 6.70 40.69
C LYS A 49 8.76 5.41 40.24
N VAL A 50 8.01 4.31 40.17
CA VAL A 50 8.50 3.02 39.62
C VAL A 50 8.91 3.20 38.15
N LEU A 51 8.09 3.87 37.35
CA LEU A 51 8.39 4.13 35.93
C LEU A 51 9.57 5.10 35.74
N GLU A 52 9.66 6.17 36.53
CA GLU A 52 10.83 7.07 36.53
C GLU A 52 12.12 6.28 36.80
N THR A 53 12.06 5.41 37.80
CA THR A 53 13.20 4.58 38.20
C THR A 53 13.57 3.61 37.08
N LEU A 54 12.58 2.94 36.47
CA LEU A 54 12.78 2.07 35.32
C LEU A 54 13.41 2.81 34.14
N SER A 55 12.92 4.01 33.82
CA SER A 55 13.47 4.84 32.74
C SER A 55 14.94 5.19 32.97
N GLY A 56 15.33 5.46 34.23
CA GLY A 56 16.72 5.68 34.63
C GLY A 56 17.60 4.43 34.45
N LEU A 57 17.09 3.26 34.85
CA LEU A 57 17.76 1.97 34.67
C LEU A 57 18.00 1.64 33.18
N MET A 58 17.05 2.00 32.30
CA MET A 58 17.16 1.79 30.86
C MET A 58 18.21 2.69 30.16
N ASN A 59 18.97 3.52 30.89
CA ASN A 59 20.06 4.30 30.30
C ASN A 59 21.35 3.47 30.08
N VAL A 60 21.38 2.21 30.54
CA VAL A 60 22.50 1.28 30.39
C VAL A 60 22.08 0.12 29.48
N GLN A 61 22.91 -0.22 28.49
CA GLN A 61 22.57 -1.19 27.44
C GLN A 61 22.38 -2.61 27.98
N GLU A 62 23.20 -3.01 28.96
CA GLU A 62 23.09 -4.29 29.65
C GLU A 62 21.73 -4.45 30.33
N MET A 63 21.20 -3.35 30.87
CA MET A 63 19.90 -3.31 31.52
C MET A 63 18.75 -3.44 30.50
N ILE A 64 18.86 -2.81 29.33
CA ILE A 64 17.89 -2.98 28.23
C ILE A 64 17.88 -4.45 27.75
N LYS A 65 19.07 -5.06 27.65
CA LYS A 65 19.19 -6.48 27.30
C LYS A 65 18.51 -7.36 28.34
N GLU A 66 18.73 -7.15 29.64
CA GLU A 66 18.04 -7.90 30.69
C GLU A 66 16.52 -7.65 30.63
N ALA A 67 16.08 -6.40 30.46
CA ALA A 67 14.68 -5.99 30.36
C ALA A 67 13.94 -6.76 29.25
N GLN A 68 14.60 -6.89 28.10
CA GLN A 68 14.10 -7.66 26.97
C GLN A 68 13.89 -9.14 27.35
N HIS A 69 14.86 -9.77 28.03
CA HIS A 69 14.77 -11.18 28.44
C HIS A 69 13.81 -11.40 29.61
N LYS A 70 13.56 -10.38 30.44
CA LYS A 70 12.68 -10.44 31.61
C LYS A 70 11.27 -9.94 31.36
N GLY A 71 10.92 -9.65 30.11
CA GLY A 71 9.55 -9.32 29.71
C GLY A 71 9.11 -7.90 30.06
N ALA A 72 10.03 -6.95 30.20
CA ALA A 72 9.67 -5.56 30.49
C ALA A 72 8.64 -4.99 29.49
N VAL A 73 8.73 -5.42 28.22
CA VAL A 73 7.80 -5.00 27.16
C VAL A 73 6.35 -5.34 27.49
N ILE A 74 6.04 -6.52 28.04
CA ILE A 74 4.64 -6.89 28.31
C ILE A 74 4.04 -6.07 29.46
N TYR A 75 4.84 -5.75 30.48
CA TYR A 75 4.41 -4.87 31.57
C TYR A 75 4.14 -3.44 31.08
N LEU A 76 5.06 -2.90 30.28
CA LEU A 76 4.92 -1.56 29.72
C LEU A 76 3.74 -1.46 28.76
N LEU A 77 3.51 -2.50 27.94
CA LEU A 77 2.36 -2.55 27.04
C LEU A 77 1.04 -2.64 27.81
N ASP A 78 0.96 -3.43 28.87
CA ASP A 78 -0.26 -3.49 29.69
C ASP A 78 -0.58 -2.13 30.32
N MET A 79 0.42 -1.47 30.89
CA MET A 79 0.23 -0.14 31.46
C MET A 79 -0.10 0.91 30.39
N PHE A 80 0.50 0.81 29.20
CA PHE A 80 0.17 1.67 28.06
C PHE A 80 -1.26 1.45 27.54
N CYS A 81 -1.72 0.22 27.43
CA CYS A 81 -3.04 -0.12 26.88
C CYS A 81 -4.17 0.04 27.91
N ASN A 82 -3.93 -0.27 29.19
CA ASN A 82 -4.98 -0.49 30.19
C ASN A 82 -4.97 0.51 31.36
N SER A 83 -3.95 1.38 31.49
CA SER A 83 -3.96 2.42 32.53
C SER A 83 -5.01 3.50 32.26
N ARG A 84 -5.66 3.98 33.32
CA ARG A 84 -6.56 5.14 33.25
C ARG A 84 -5.82 6.47 33.40
N ASN A 85 -4.53 6.44 33.72
CA ASN A 85 -3.71 7.64 33.92
C ASN A 85 -2.91 7.94 32.64
N PRO A 86 -3.19 9.04 31.92
CA PRO A 86 -2.48 9.40 30.70
C PRO A 86 -0.97 9.54 30.89
N LEU A 87 -0.52 10.09 32.03
CA LEU A 87 0.90 10.24 32.34
C LEU A 87 1.63 8.89 32.41
N ILE A 88 1.00 7.89 33.02
CA ILE A 88 1.56 6.53 33.08
C ILE A 88 1.72 5.95 31.67
N ARG A 89 0.72 6.13 30.81
CA ARG A 89 0.75 5.61 29.44
C ARG A 89 1.85 6.28 28.63
N GLU A 90 1.98 7.60 28.76
CA GLU A 90 3.03 8.39 28.12
C GLU A 90 4.43 7.95 28.57
N MET A 91 4.65 7.77 29.88
CA MET A 91 5.92 7.26 30.41
C MET A 91 6.23 5.84 29.90
N CYS A 92 5.23 4.96 29.79
CA CYS A 92 5.42 3.63 29.22
C CYS A 92 5.82 3.70 27.74
N ALA A 93 5.16 4.57 26.95
CA ALA A 93 5.53 4.82 25.56
C ALA A 93 6.96 5.37 25.43
N GLU A 94 7.38 6.28 26.32
CA GLU A 94 8.75 6.83 26.35
C GLU A 94 9.80 5.74 26.64
N ILE A 95 9.54 4.86 27.61
CA ILE A 95 10.45 3.76 27.95
C ILE A 95 10.52 2.75 26.79
N LEU A 96 9.38 2.41 26.19
CA LEU A 96 9.34 1.53 25.00
C LEU A 96 10.12 2.15 23.83
N ALA A 97 9.93 3.43 23.55
CA ALA A 97 10.69 4.16 22.52
C ALA A 97 12.19 4.10 22.80
N LYS A 98 12.62 4.38 24.04
CA LYS A 98 14.03 4.28 24.46
C LYS A 98 14.60 2.88 24.24
N MET A 99 13.86 1.84 24.63
CA MET A 99 14.29 0.45 24.45
C MET A 99 14.38 0.07 22.96
N THR A 100 13.45 0.54 22.12
CA THR A 100 13.49 0.29 20.66
C THR A 100 14.63 0.99 19.95
N ALA A 101 15.12 2.11 20.50
CA ALA A 101 16.26 2.87 19.98
C ALA A 101 17.62 2.23 20.33
N ASP A 102 17.67 1.22 21.21
CA ASP A 102 18.91 0.53 21.55
C ASP A 102 19.49 -0.24 20.35
N ARG A 103 20.81 -0.18 20.18
CA ARG A 103 21.49 -0.76 19.02
C ARG A 103 21.50 -2.29 18.99
N LEU A 104 21.51 -2.94 20.15
CA LEU A 104 21.65 -4.41 20.24
C LEU A 104 20.30 -5.10 20.43
N SER A 105 19.49 -4.58 21.36
CA SER A 105 18.22 -5.18 21.76
C SER A 105 17.02 -4.53 21.08
N GLY A 106 17.15 -3.31 20.56
CA GLY A 106 16.07 -2.53 19.96
C GLY A 106 15.30 -3.23 18.84
N PRO A 107 15.96 -3.88 17.86
CA PRO A 107 15.26 -4.65 16.83
C PRO A 107 14.37 -5.77 17.40
N LYS A 108 14.85 -6.47 18.45
CA LYS A 108 14.08 -7.53 19.11
C LYS A 108 12.91 -6.96 19.92
N VAL A 109 13.12 -5.86 20.64
CA VAL A 109 12.05 -5.12 21.34
C VAL A 109 10.96 -4.68 20.36
N ARG A 110 11.35 -4.12 19.20
CA ARG A 110 10.40 -3.70 18.15
C ARG A 110 9.57 -4.87 17.64
N ILE A 111 10.20 -6.04 17.44
CA ILE A 111 9.49 -7.26 17.04
C ILE A 111 8.49 -7.68 18.13
N THR A 112 8.89 -7.70 19.40
CA THR A 112 8.01 -8.04 20.53
C THR A 112 6.82 -7.10 20.62
N VAL A 113 7.02 -5.78 20.53
CA VAL A 113 5.90 -4.82 20.51
C VAL A 113 4.97 -5.06 19.32
N SER A 114 5.56 -5.34 18.15
CA SER A 114 4.81 -5.60 16.92
C SER A 114 4.01 -6.92 16.93
N LYS A 115 4.16 -7.77 17.97
CA LYS A 115 3.28 -8.93 18.20
C LYS A 115 1.90 -8.53 18.73
N PHE A 116 1.79 -7.35 19.35
CA PHE A 116 0.58 -6.85 19.98
C PHE A 116 0.00 -5.62 19.27
N LEU A 117 0.87 -4.70 18.84
CA LEU A 117 0.47 -3.44 18.24
C LEU A 117 0.97 -3.32 16.79
N PRO A 118 0.18 -2.75 15.87
CA PRO A 118 0.68 -2.33 14.56
C PRO A 118 1.93 -1.46 14.67
N SER A 119 2.87 -1.62 13.72
CA SER A 119 4.15 -0.91 13.74
C SER A 119 4.02 0.62 13.78
N LEU A 120 2.92 1.16 13.26
CA LEU A 120 2.59 2.58 13.34
C LEU A 120 2.62 3.11 14.78
N PHE A 121 2.16 2.33 15.75
CA PHE A 121 2.18 2.75 17.15
C PHE A 121 3.60 2.84 17.70
N VAL A 122 4.49 1.94 17.28
CA VAL A 122 5.91 2.00 17.67
C VAL A 122 6.56 3.24 17.10
N ASP A 123 6.30 3.53 15.82
CA ASP A 123 6.84 4.71 15.16
C ASP A 123 6.32 5.99 15.85
N ALA A 124 5.03 6.03 16.20
CA ALA A 124 4.45 7.13 16.97
C ALA A 124 5.04 7.27 18.37
N MET A 125 5.34 6.16 19.08
CA MET A 125 6.01 6.21 20.39
C MET A 125 7.40 6.83 20.30
N VAL A 126 8.15 6.51 19.24
CA VAL A 126 9.50 7.05 18.98
C VAL A 126 9.45 8.53 18.62
N GLU A 127 8.48 8.96 17.83
CA GLU A 127 8.32 10.37 17.45
C GLU A 127 7.78 11.23 18.59
N SER A 128 6.71 10.79 19.26
CA SER A 128 6.07 11.50 20.37
C SER A 128 5.25 10.52 21.23
N PRO A 129 5.71 10.20 22.44
CA PRO A 129 4.96 9.38 23.40
C PRO A 129 3.53 9.90 23.64
N GLN A 130 3.35 11.23 23.72
CA GLN A 130 2.04 11.88 23.89
C GLN A 130 1.11 11.60 22.70
N THR A 131 1.63 11.78 21.48
CA THR A 131 0.87 11.54 20.24
C THR A 131 0.53 10.06 20.11
N SER A 132 1.40 9.14 20.55
CA SER A 132 1.11 7.70 20.52
C SER A 132 -0.08 7.31 21.41
N VAL A 133 -0.26 7.99 22.55
CA VAL A 133 -1.41 7.79 23.45
C VAL A 133 -2.70 8.26 22.78
N GLN A 134 -2.67 9.43 22.14
CA GLN A 134 -3.82 9.98 21.40
C GLN A 134 -4.17 9.09 20.20
N LEU A 135 -3.17 8.64 19.43
CA LEU A 135 -3.33 7.73 18.31
C LEU A 135 -3.93 6.38 18.74
N PHE A 136 -3.54 5.90 19.92
CA PHE A 136 -4.12 4.68 20.48
C PHE A 136 -5.60 4.88 20.82
N GLU A 137 -6.01 6.07 21.22
CA GLU A 137 -7.40 6.39 21.57
C GLU A 137 -8.31 6.74 20.39
N SER A 138 -7.74 7.13 19.25
CA SER A 138 -8.49 7.48 18.05
C SER A 138 -8.93 6.27 17.23
N ILE A 139 -9.92 6.47 16.36
CA ILE A 139 -10.41 5.46 15.42
C ILE A 139 -9.78 5.73 14.06
N HIS A 140 -9.16 4.70 13.47
CA HIS A 140 -8.53 4.73 12.16
C HIS A 140 -8.93 3.51 11.36
N GLU A 141 -9.66 3.72 10.27
CA GLU A 141 -9.95 2.68 9.28
C GLU A 141 -9.53 3.17 7.91
N HIS A 142 -8.42 2.64 7.42
CA HIS A 142 -7.87 2.94 6.11
C HIS A 142 -7.11 1.73 5.58
N PRO A 143 -6.66 1.74 4.31
CA PRO A 143 -6.09 0.55 3.66
C PRO A 143 -4.91 -0.11 4.39
N GLU A 144 -4.19 0.57 5.29
CA GLU A 144 -3.03 0.03 6.02
C GLU A 144 -3.28 -0.17 7.52
N LEU A 145 -4.48 0.17 8.03
CA LEU A 145 -4.79 0.06 9.46
C LEU A 145 -6.31 -0.05 9.70
N ILE A 146 -6.68 -1.06 10.47
CA ILE A 146 -7.99 -1.16 11.11
C ILE A 146 -7.77 -1.07 12.62
N TRP A 147 -8.04 0.11 13.16
CA TRP A 147 -7.93 0.42 14.59
C TRP A 147 -9.21 1.11 15.06
N ASN A 148 -10.09 0.33 15.68
CA ASN A 148 -11.36 0.79 16.24
C ASN A 148 -11.52 0.24 17.66
N ASP A 149 -12.64 0.57 18.31
CA ASP A 149 -12.91 0.15 19.69
C ASP A 149 -12.85 -1.38 19.85
N LYS A 150 -13.30 -2.14 18.85
CA LYS A 150 -13.26 -3.62 18.86
C LYS A 150 -11.82 -4.13 18.82
N THR A 151 -11.03 -3.71 17.83
CA THR A 151 -9.62 -4.13 17.71
C THR A 151 -8.82 -3.74 18.94
N ARG A 152 -9.06 -2.52 19.45
CA ARG A 152 -8.41 -2.02 20.66
C ARG A 152 -8.77 -2.85 21.88
N ALA A 153 -10.05 -3.19 22.08
CA ALA A 153 -10.47 -4.04 23.20
C ALA A 153 -9.78 -5.41 23.15
N ILE A 154 -9.72 -6.04 21.97
CA ILE A 154 -9.02 -7.33 21.77
C ILE A 154 -7.54 -7.21 22.18
N VAL A 155 -6.86 -6.15 21.76
CA VAL A 155 -5.45 -5.91 22.13
C VAL A 155 -5.31 -5.67 23.64
N CYS A 156 -6.15 -4.81 24.22
CA CYS A 156 -6.15 -4.52 25.65
C CYS A 156 -6.30 -5.80 26.49
N ASP A 157 -7.27 -6.64 26.16
CA ASP A 157 -7.55 -7.90 26.85
C ASP A 157 -6.40 -8.89 26.68
N ALA A 158 -5.91 -9.10 25.45
CA ALA A 158 -4.82 -10.03 25.18
C ALA A 158 -3.52 -9.63 25.87
N VAL A 159 -3.20 -8.34 25.90
CA VAL A 159 -2.04 -7.79 26.62
C VAL A 159 -2.22 -7.97 28.13
N ALA A 160 -3.41 -7.68 28.67
CA ALA A 160 -3.70 -7.83 30.09
C ALA A 160 -3.54 -9.29 30.55
N ASP A 161 -4.13 -10.24 29.82
CA ASP A 161 -4.07 -11.67 30.13
C ASP A 161 -2.64 -12.20 30.04
N THR A 162 -1.90 -11.83 28.99
CA THR A 162 -0.50 -12.24 28.82
C THR A 162 0.37 -11.66 29.92
N CYS A 163 0.18 -10.38 30.27
CA CYS A 163 0.90 -9.73 31.35
C CYS A 163 0.61 -10.37 32.71
N GLU A 164 -0.65 -10.67 33.02
CA GLU A 164 -1.07 -11.27 34.29
C GLU A 164 -0.51 -12.69 34.45
N SER A 165 -0.56 -13.49 33.38
CA SER A 165 0.05 -14.82 33.35
C SER A 165 1.56 -14.76 33.62
N PHE A 166 2.26 -13.86 32.91
CA PHE A 166 3.71 -13.68 33.07
C PHE A 166 4.08 -13.16 34.47
N TYR A 167 3.32 -12.19 35.00
CA TYR A 167 3.50 -11.65 36.35
C TYR A 167 3.43 -12.73 37.42
N ARG A 168 2.45 -13.64 37.33
CA ARG A 168 2.32 -14.76 38.27
C ARG A 168 3.52 -15.71 38.21
N ALA A 169 3.98 -16.03 37.01
CA ALA A 169 5.16 -16.88 36.83
C ALA A 169 6.43 -16.24 37.41
N GLN A 170 6.66 -14.95 37.12
CA GLN A 170 7.84 -14.22 37.59
C GLN A 170 7.85 -13.98 39.11
N LYS A 171 6.69 -13.89 39.74
CA LYS A 171 6.57 -13.80 41.20
C LYS A 171 6.94 -15.10 41.92
N ILE A 172 6.77 -16.24 41.24
CA ILE A 172 7.16 -17.56 41.75
C ILE A 172 8.64 -17.83 41.48
N ASP A 173 9.11 -17.46 40.28
CA ASP A 173 10.48 -17.65 39.81
C ASP A 173 11.03 -16.34 39.22
N ASP A 174 11.92 -15.68 39.96
CA ASP A 174 12.57 -14.43 39.52
C ASP A 174 13.50 -14.63 38.31
N LYS A 175 13.89 -15.89 38.04
CA LYS A 175 14.68 -16.27 36.87
C LYS A 175 13.84 -16.52 35.62
N HIS A 176 12.50 -16.51 35.73
CA HIS A 176 11.62 -16.74 34.61
C HIS A 176 11.91 -15.79 33.43
N LEU A 177 12.03 -16.36 32.23
CA LEU A 177 12.39 -15.63 31.01
C LEU A 177 11.17 -15.42 30.12
N TRP A 178 11.11 -14.25 29.50
CA TRP A 178 10.12 -13.91 28.49
C TRP A 178 10.25 -14.80 27.26
N LYS A 179 9.10 -15.21 26.74
CA LYS A 179 8.96 -15.88 25.45
C LYS A 179 7.87 -15.15 24.69
N ASP A 180 8.19 -14.69 23.49
CA ASP A 180 7.22 -13.99 22.65
C ASP A 180 6.03 -14.91 22.33
N PRO A 181 4.78 -14.43 22.48
CA PRO A 181 3.63 -15.19 22.05
C PRO A 181 3.59 -15.32 20.53
N GLU A 182 2.76 -16.25 20.04
CA GLU A 182 2.32 -16.19 18.65
C GLU A 182 1.64 -14.84 18.39
N VAL A 183 1.77 -14.31 17.16
CA VAL A 183 1.10 -13.05 16.79
C VAL A 183 -0.40 -13.20 17.06
N LEU A 184 -1.02 -12.17 17.64
CA LEU A 184 -2.45 -12.17 17.94
C LEU A 184 -3.26 -12.41 16.65
N LYS A 185 -3.80 -13.63 16.51
CA LYS A 185 -4.58 -14.05 15.35
C LYS A 185 -5.92 -13.30 15.26
N ASP A 186 -6.44 -12.82 16.37
CA ASP A 186 -7.78 -12.20 16.48
C ASP A 186 -7.84 -10.70 16.12
N ILE A 187 -6.71 -10.06 15.80
CA ILE A 187 -6.69 -8.74 15.15
C ILE A 187 -7.05 -8.88 13.66
N VAL A 188 -6.91 -10.09 13.11
CA VAL A 188 -7.20 -10.40 11.71
C VAL A 188 -8.71 -10.61 11.59
N SER A 189 -9.40 -9.52 11.25
CA SER A 189 -10.77 -9.58 10.74
C SER A 189 -10.88 -10.60 9.60
N ASN A 190 -12.09 -11.01 9.22
CA ASN A 190 -12.37 -11.81 8.02
C ASN A 190 -12.09 -11.04 6.70
N GLU A 191 -11.06 -10.19 6.72
CA GLU A 191 -10.64 -9.26 5.68
C GLU A 191 -9.46 -9.85 4.93
N ILE A 192 -9.42 -9.58 3.62
CA ILE A 192 -8.33 -10.02 2.77
C ILE A 192 -7.19 -9.01 2.88
N VAL A 193 -6.04 -9.47 3.35
CA VAL A 193 -4.85 -8.64 3.56
C VAL A 193 -3.71 -9.13 2.67
N VAL A 194 -3.13 -8.22 1.90
CA VAL A 194 -1.96 -8.49 1.05
C VAL A 194 -0.90 -7.43 1.34
N ALA A 195 0.34 -7.85 1.64
CA ALA A 195 1.44 -6.95 2.05
C ALA A 195 1.09 -5.95 3.18
N GLY A 196 0.16 -6.32 4.07
CA GLY A 196 -0.33 -5.44 5.15
C GLY A 196 -1.41 -4.43 4.71
N VAL A 197 -1.96 -4.58 3.51
CA VAL A 197 -3.03 -3.74 2.97
C VAL A 197 -4.36 -4.50 2.95
N TYR A 198 -5.39 -3.91 3.56
CA TYR A 198 -6.77 -4.41 3.57
C TYR A 198 -7.44 -4.10 2.23
N LEU A 199 -7.66 -5.12 1.39
CA LEU A 199 -8.08 -4.92 0.00
C LEU A 199 -9.44 -4.20 -0.12
N ARG A 200 -10.39 -4.51 0.76
CA ARG A 200 -11.72 -3.88 0.76
C ARG A 200 -11.64 -2.36 1.00
N LEU A 201 -10.82 -1.96 1.98
CA LEU A 201 -10.60 -0.55 2.29
C LEU A 201 -9.82 0.14 1.17
N PHE A 202 -8.85 -0.55 0.56
CA PHE A 202 -8.10 -0.03 -0.58
C PHE A 202 -9.02 0.24 -1.78
N VAL A 203 -9.88 -0.71 -2.17
CA VAL A 203 -10.83 -0.53 -3.28
C VAL A 203 -11.82 0.60 -3.00
N SER A 204 -12.18 0.81 -1.72
CA SER A 204 -13.07 1.92 -1.32
C SER A 204 -12.36 3.28 -1.37
N ASN A 205 -11.03 3.32 -1.27
CA ASN A 205 -10.21 4.53 -1.33
C ASN A 205 -8.89 4.28 -2.10
N PRO A 206 -8.94 4.14 -3.44
CA PRO A 206 -7.79 3.76 -4.24
C PRO A 206 -6.77 4.89 -4.42
N ALA A 207 -7.12 6.12 -4.03
CA ALA A 207 -6.22 7.27 -3.99
C ALA A 207 -5.31 7.29 -2.75
N TRP A 208 -5.46 6.33 -1.83
CA TRP A 208 -4.62 6.23 -0.64
C TRP A 208 -3.13 6.09 -0.99
N THR A 209 -2.30 6.97 -0.43
CA THR A 209 -0.85 6.94 -0.62
C THR A 209 -0.23 5.86 0.26
N LEU A 210 -0.07 4.66 -0.30
CA LEU A 210 0.55 3.52 0.38
C LEU A 210 2.01 3.81 0.74
N ARG A 211 2.47 3.33 1.91
CA ARG A 211 3.89 3.46 2.32
C ARG A 211 4.85 2.63 1.46
N LYS A 212 4.42 1.45 0.99
CA LYS A 212 5.23 0.52 0.20
C LYS A 212 4.50 0.05 -1.07
N PRO A 213 4.21 0.94 -2.04
CA PRO A 213 3.38 0.62 -3.20
C PRO A 213 4.01 -0.45 -4.10
N LYS A 214 5.35 -0.47 -4.24
CA LYS A 214 6.06 -1.50 -5.03
C LYS A 214 5.97 -2.90 -4.42
N GLN A 215 6.09 -2.99 -3.08
CA GLN A 215 5.93 -4.27 -2.38
C GLN A 215 4.49 -4.77 -2.50
N PHE A 216 3.52 -3.86 -2.29
CA PHE A 216 2.11 -4.19 -2.44
C PHE A 216 1.78 -4.65 -3.88
N LEU A 217 2.32 -3.99 -4.91
CA LEU A 217 2.16 -4.42 -6.30
C LEU A 217 2.65 -5.85 -6.53
N ALA A 218 3.87 -6.16 -6.10
CA ALA A 218 4.48 -7.47 -6.30
C ALA A 218 3.65 -8.56 -5.61
N ASP A 219 3.39 -8.39 -4.31
CA ASP A 219 2.66 -9.36 -3.50
C ASP A 219 1.19 -9.52 -3.98
N LEU A 220 0.55 -8.43 -4.44
CA LEU A 220 -0.82 -8.47 -4.98
C LEU A 220 -0.89 -9.15 -6.34
N LEU A 221 0.09 -8.91 -7.22
CA LEU A 221 0.15 -9.58 -8.51
C LEU A 221 0.38 -11.09 -8.33
N ASP A 222 1.30 -11.48 -7.44
CA ASP A 222 1.51 -12.87 -7.03
C ASP A 222 0.21 -13.49 -6.51
N PHE A 223 -0.46 -12.81 -5.57
CA PHE A 223 -1.71 -13.28 -4.99
C PHE A 223 -2.80 -13.45 -6.05
N VAL A 224 -2.99 -12.48 -6.95
CA VAL A 224 -4.00 -12.56 -8.03
C VAL A 224 -3.72 -13.73 -8.98
N VAL A 225 -2.46 -13.91 -9.39
CA VAL A 225 -2.06 -15.05 -10.25
C VAL A 225 -2.35 -16.39 -9.56
N GLU A 226 -2.06 -16.49 -8.26
CA GLU A 226 -2.37 -17.67 -7.46
C GLU A 226 -3.89 -17.91 -7.35
N GLN A 227 -4.69 -16.87 -7.07
CA GLN A 227 -6.15 -16.97 -6.98
C GLN A 227 -6.81 -17.37 -8.31
N ILE A 228 -6.27 -16.89 -9.45
CA ILE A 228 -6.73 -17.27 -10.79
C ILE A 228 -6.40 -18.74 -11.09
N SER A 229 -5.23 -19.22 -10.65
CA SER A 229 -4.78 -20.59 -10.91
C SER A 229 -5.61 -21.65 -10.18
N LYS A 230 -6.24 -21.29 -9.07
CA LYS A 230 -7.13 -22.15 -8.30
C LYS A 230 -8.50 -22.18 -9.01
N SER A 231 -8.95 -23.34 -9.46
CA SER A 231 -10.23 -23.49 -10.15
C SER A 231 -11.46 -23.45 -9.20
N SER A 232 -11.22 -23.57 -7.88
CA SER A 232 -12.23 -23.65 -6.82
C SER A 232 -12.31 -22.39 -5.94
N THR A 233 -11.80 -21.26 -6.40
CA THR A 233 -11.68 -20.04 -5.59
C THR A 233 -13.04 -19.45 -5.22
N GLU A 234 -13.14 -18.88 -4.02
CA GLU A 234 -14.23 -17.97 -3.67
C GLU A 234 -14.23 -16.80 -4.66
N LYS A 235 -15.28 -16.70 -5.48
CA LYS A 235 -15.36 -15.71 -6.56
C LYS A 235 -15.16 -14.28 -6.03
N ASP A 236 -15.65 -14.02 -4.82
CA ASP A 236 -15.55 -12.73 -4.15
C ASP A 236 -14.10 -12.35 -3.83
N VAL A 237 -13.26 -13.33 -3.44
CA VAL A 237 -11.81 -13.12 -3.18
C VAL A 237 -11.08 -12.76 -4.47
N LEU A 238 -11.36 -13.50 -5.55
CA LEU A 238 -10.76 -13.25 -6.86
C LEU A 238 -11.19 -11.89 -7.44
N GLU A 239 -12.47 -11.55 -7.32
CA GLU A 239 -13.01 -10.29 -7.80
C GLU A 239 -12.42 -9.11 -7.03
N LEU A 240 -12.38 -9.19 -5.69
CA LEU A 240 -11.82 -8.15 -4.84
C LEU A 240 -10.33 -7.92 -5.12
N SER A 241 -9.54 -9.00 -5.21
CA SER A 241 -8.10 -8.90 -5.49
C SER A 241 -7.79 -8.39 -6.89
N THR A 242 -8.54 -8.84 -7.90
CA THR A 242 -8.40 -8.32 -9.27
C THR A 242 -8.76 -6.84 -9.34
N THR A 243 -9.84 -6.44 -8.68
CA THR A 243 -10.29 -5.03 -8.62
C THR A 243 -9.23 -4.17 -7.93
N ALA A 244 -8.70 -4.62 -6.79
CA ALA A 244 -7.63 -3.92 -6.09
C ALA A 244 -6.39 -3.70 -6.99
N LEU A 245 -5.99 -4.71 -7.77
CA LEU A 245 -4.85 -4.58 -8.68
C LEU A 245 -5.13 -3.57 -9.81
N VAL A 246 -6.32 -3.63 -10.40
CA VAL A 246 -6.71 -2.68 -11.45
C VAL A 246 -6.79 -1.26 -10.92
N GLU A 247 -7.40 -1.05 -9.75
CA GLU A 247 -7.48 0.27 -9.13
C GLU A 247 -6.10 0.82 -8.73
N LEU A 248 -5.19 -0.03 -8.23
CA LEU A 248 -3.80 0.36 -7.93
C LEU A 248 -3.09 0.90 -9.18
N LEU A 249 -3.19 0.19 -10.29
CA LEU A 249 -2.56 0.59 -11.56
C LEU A 249 -3.28 1.76 -12.22
N ARG A 250 -4.55 2.02 -11.88
CA ARG A 250 -5.27 3.19 -12.34
C ARG A 250 -4.89 4.44 -11.55
N SER A 251 -4.79 4.32 -10.22
CA SER A 251 -4.42 5.44 -9.36
C SER A 251 -2.93 5.78 -9.44
N GLN A 252 -2.08 4.78 -9.70
CA GLN A 252 -0.63 4.96 -9.85
C GLN A 252 -0.11 4.23 -11.11
N PRO A 253 -0.33 4.79 -12.31
CA PRO A 253 0.05 4.15 -13.58
C PRO A 253 1.55 3.84 -13.69
N ASN A 254 2.41 4.64 -13.08
CA ASN A 254 3.86 4.47 -13.10
C ASN A 254 4.32 3.13 -12.49
N LEU A 255 3.50 2.50 -11.64
CA LEU A 255 3.80 1.19 -11.07
C LEU A 255 3.75 0.06 -12.12
N ALA A 256 3.02 0.26 -13.22
CA ALA A 256 2.92 -0.74 -14.28
C ALA A 256 4.27 -1.04 -14.93
N ASP A 257 5.19 -0.08 -14.93
CA ASP A 257 6.51 -0.20 -15.56
C ASP A 257 7.43 -1.18 -14.81
N ASP A 258 7.14 -1.44 -13.53
CA ASP A 258 7.85 -2.42 -12.70
C ASP A 258 7.32 -3.86 -12.90
N ILE A 259 6.20 -4.08 -13.60
CA ILE A 259 5.58 -5.40 -13.75
C ILE A 259 6.38 -6.38 -14.63
N PRO A 260 6.97 -5.97 -15.78
CA PRO A 260 7.72 -6.88 -16.64
C PRO A 260 8.80 -7.68 -15.91
N VAL A 261 9.52 -7.05 -14.97
CA VAL A 261 10.61 -7.71 -14.23
C VAL A 261 10.12 -8.77 -13.24
N LEU A 262 8.84 -8.74 -12.87
CA LEU A 262 8.22 -9.76 -12.00
C LEU A 262 7.90 -11.06 -12.76
N GLY A 263 7.87 -11.03 -14.10
CA GLY A 263 7.73 -12.25 -14.92
C GLY A 263 6.34 -12.91 -14.90
N HIS A 264 5.29 -12.20 -14.48
CA HIS A 264 3.92 -12.74 -14.45
C HIS A 264 3.16 -12.65 -15.78
N ILE A 265 3.59 -11.79 -16.71
CA ILE A 265 2.87 -11.56 -17.99
C ILE A 265 2.62 -12.86 -18.78
N PRO A 266 3.63 -13.74 -19.02
CA PRO A 266 3.38 -15.01 -19.72
C PRO A 266 2.38 -15.91 -18.97
N LYS A 267 2.44 -15.92 -17.62
CA LYS A 267 1.55 -16.72 -16.78
C LYS A 267 0.10 -16.25 -16.91
N LEU A 268 -0.13 -14.94 -16.96
CA LEU A 268 -1.48 -14.38 -17.15
C LEU A 268 -2.10 -14.85 -18.47
N PHE A 269 -1.36 -14.85 -19.59
CA PHE A 269 -1.92 -15.35 -20.86
C PHE A 269 -2.29 -16.83 -20.83
N ASN A 270 -1.51 -17.67 -20.14
CA ASN A 270 -1.84 -19.09 -19.96
C ASN A 270 -3.13 -19.27 -19.12
N LEU A 271 -3.33 -18.40 -18.13
CA LEU A 271 -4.47 -18.42 -17.22
C LEU A 271 -5.76 -17.81 -17.80
N LEU A 272 -5.68 -17.17 -18.98
CA LEU A 272 -6.82 -16.55 -19.64
C LEU A 272 -7.94 -17.57 -19.97
N SER A 273 -7.58 -18.83 -20.23
CA SER A 273 -8.55 -19.90 -20.48
C SER A 273 -9.25 -20.42 -19.21
N VAL A 274 -8.71 -20.12 -18.03
CA VAL A 274 -9.23 -20.58 -16.74
C VAL A 274 -10.19 -19.56 -16.15
N GLN A 275 -9.76 -18.29 -16.04
CA GLN A 275 -10.58 -17.18 -15.56
C GLN A 275 -10.50 -16.01 -16.55
N PRO A 276 -11.28 -16.03 -17.65
CA PRO A 276 -11.15 -15.07 -18.74
C PRO A 276 -11.44 -13.63 -18.28
N LYS A 277 -12.49 -13.39 -17.49
CA LYS A 277 -12.89 -12.05 -17.07
C LYS A 277 -11.85 -11.35 -16.20
N SER A 278 -11.40 -12.01 -15.14
CA SER A 278 -10.45 -11.44 -14.19
C SER A 278 -9.09 -11.24 -14.83
N THR A 279 -8.58 -12.27 -15.52
CA THR A 279 -7.30 -12.20 -16.23
C THR A 279 -7.30 -11.12 -17.30
N LEU A 280 -8.36 -11.03 -18.11
CA LEU A 280 -8.48 -10.00 -19.15
C LEU A 280 -8.56 -8.59 -18.55
N SER A 281 -9.17 -8.42 -17.37
CA SER A 281 -9.20 -7.12 -16.68
C SER A 281 -7.81 -6.66 -16.26
N VAL A 282 -6.97 -7.58 -15.78
CA VAL A 282 -5.56 -7.27 -15.49
C VAL A 282 -4.82 -6.94 -16.79
N LEU A 283 -4.88 -7.80 -17.81
CA LEU A 283 -4.18 -7.60 -19.09
C LEU A 283 -4.59 -6.30 -19.80
N HIS A 284 -5.88 -5.95 -19.74
CA HIS A 284 -6.40 -4.69 -20.26
C HIS A 284 -5.78 -3.49 -19.56
N GLN A 285 -5.65 -3.53 -18.23
CA GLN A 285 -4.98 -2.45 -17.49
C GLN A 285 -3.49 -2.38 -17.81
N LEU A 286 -2.80 -3.53 -17.95
CA LEU A 286 -1.38 -3.58 -18.34
C LEU A 286 -1.13 -3.00 -19.73
N SER A 287 -2.07 -3.14 -20.67
CA SER A 287 -1.93 -2.62 -22.04
C SER A 287 -1.84 -1.09 -22.14
N LEU A 288 -2.04 -0.36 -21.03
CA LEU A 288 -1.82 1.08 -20.96
C LEU A 288 -0.34 1.46 -20.82
N SER A 289 0.52 0.59 -20.29
CA SER A 289 1.95 0.82 -20.14
C SER A 289 2.71 0.27 -21.35
N GLU A 290 3.51 1.13 -21.99
CA GLU A 290 4.38 0.75 -23.11
C GLU A 290 5.39 -0.35 -22.73
N PHE A 291 5.92 -0.30 -21.50
CA PHE A 291 6.84 -1.31 -20.99
C PHE A 291 6.16 -2.67 -20.87
N CYS A 292 4.92 -2.68 -20.37
CA CYS A 292 4.09 -3.88 -20.35
C CYS A 292 3.81 -4.39 -21.77
N VAL A 293 3.41 -3.53 -22.71
CA VAL A 293 3.15 -3.94 -24.11
C VAL A 293 4.40 -4.53 -24.76
N SER A 294 5.56 -3.93 -24.54
CA SER A 294 6.85 -4.45 -25.02
C SER A 294 7.12 -5.85 -24.47
N ALA A 295 6.88 -6.09 -23.18
CA ALA A 295 7.03 -7.41 -22.57
C ALA A 295 5.99 -8.42 -23.09
N VAL A 296 4.73 -8.00 -23.27
CA VAL A 296 3.67 -8.81 -23.88
C VAL A 296 4.06 -9.26 -25.29
N SER A 297 4.69 -8.38 -26.08
CA SER A 297 5.14 -8.70 -27.44
C SER A 297 6.15 -9.84 -27.51
N GLN A 298 6.86 -10.14 -26.42
CA GLN A 298 7.82 -11.24 -26.32
C GLN A 298 7.16 -12.56 -25.87
N THR A 299 5.84 -12.61 -25.77
CA THR A 299 5.07 -13.79 -25.31
C THR A 299 4.00 -14.19 -26.33
N GLU A 300 3.57 -15.46 -26.29
CA GLU A 300 2.43 -15.93 -27.07
C GLU A 300 1.12 -15.41 -26.47
N CYS A 301 0.67 -14.25 -26.94
CA CYS A 301 -0.48 -13.54 -26.38
C CYS A 301 -1.69 -13.51 -27.31
N ILE A 302 -1.47 -13.56 -28.63
CA ILE A 302 -2.57 -13.38 -29.60
C ILE A 302 -3.48 -14.60 -29.67
N HIS A 303 -2.92 -15.81 -29.65
CA HIS A 303 -3.72 -17.05 -29.67
C HIS A 303 -4.66 -17.16 -28.45
N PRO A 304 -4.19 -16.98 -27.20
CA PRO A 304 -5.07 -16.96 -26.03
C PRO A 304 -6.16 -15.88 -26.11
N LEU A 305 -5.83 -14.65 -26.54
CA LEU A 305 -6.80 -13.55 -26.67
C LEU A 305 -7.88 -13.87 -27.70
N LYS A 306 -7.50 -14.40 -28.86
CA LYS A 306 -8.45 -14.84 -29.89
C LYS A 306 -9.40 -15.91 -29.36
N LYS A 307 -8.85 -16.95 -28.74
CA LYS A 307 -9.63 -18.05 -28.16
C LYS A 307 -10.60 -17.55 -27.07
N CYS A 308 -10.17 -16.60 -26.24
CA CYS A 308 -11.02 -15.96 -25.24
C CYS A 308 -12.23 -15.27 -25.88
N MET A 309 -12.04 -14.50 -26.95
CA MET A 309 -13.13 -13.85 -27.69
C MET A 309 -14.07 -14.85 -28.37
N GLU A 310 -13.55 -15.96 -28.90
CA GLU A 310 -14.35 -17.00 -29.55
C GLU A 310 -15.26 -17.73 -28.54
N GLN A 311 -14.81 -17.90 -27.30
CA GLN A 311 -15.49 -18.68 -26.26
C GLN A 311 -16.37 -17.83 -25.34
N HIS A 312 -16.04 -16.55 -25.13
CA HIS A 312 -16.67 -15.68 -24.14
C HIS A 312 -17.11 -14.35 -24.77
N ARG A 313 -18.41 -14.25 -25.09
CA ARG A 313 -19.00 -13.07 -25.75
C ARG A 313 -18.89 -11.80 -24.92
N ASP A 314 -18.97 -11.93 -23.60
CA ASP A 314 -18.86 -10.84 -22.62
C ASP A 314 -17.43 -10.31 -22.46
N CYS A 315 -16.43 -10.99 -23.02
CA CYS A 315 -15.03 -10.55 -23.00
C CYS A 315 -14.62 -9.82 -24.28
N ILE A 316 -15.44 -9.83 -25.33
CA ILE A 316 -15.10 -9.30 -26.66
C ILE A 316 -14.75 -7.81 -26.60
N GLU A 317 -15.53 -6.99 -25.90
CA GLU A 317 -15.30 -5.54 -25.82
C GLU A 317 -13.92 -5.22 -25.26
N LYS A 318 -13.63 -5.75 -24.06
CA LYS A 318 -12.37 -5.51 -23.36
C LYS A 318 -11.18 -6.13 -24.09
N ALA A 319 -11.36 -7.29 -24.75
CA ALA A 319 -10.32 -7.93 -25.54
C ALA A 319 -9.98 -7.14 -26.80
N CYS A 320 -10.98 -6.60 -27.52
CA CYS A 320 -10.75 -5.77 -28.70
C CYS A 320 -10.03 -4.47 -28.34
N GLU A 321 -10.41 -3.83 -27.23
CA GLU A 321 -9.70 -2.65 -26.74
C GLU A 321 -8.25 -2.97 -26.33
N THR A 322 -8.04 -4.10 -25.64
CA THR A 322 -6.69 -4.58 -25.31
C THR A 322 -5.85 -4.78 -26.57
N LEU A 323 -6.40 -5.44 -27.60
CA LEU A 323 -5.71 -5.66 -28.89
C LEU A 323 -5.38 -4.33 -29.57
N SER A 324 -6.31 -3.39 -29.62
CA SER A 324 -6.09 -2.04 -30.18
C SER A 324 -4.89 -1.35 -29.54
N ARG A 325 -4.79 -1.39 -28.21
CA ARG A 325 -3.66 -0.83 -27.45
C ARG A 325 -2.34 -1.56 -27.72
N LEU A 326 -2.37 -2.90 -27.81
CA LEU A 326 -1.19 -3.71 -28.14
C LEU A 326 -0.62 -3.39 -29.52
N PHE A 327 -1.48 -3.20 -30.54
CA PHE A 327 -1.03 -2.90 -31.91
C PHE A 327 -0.63 -1.45 -32.13
N LYS A 328 -0.87 -0.54 -31.18
CA LYS A 328 -0.47 0.87 -31.26
C LYS A 328 1.04 1.04 -31.50
N TYR A 329 1.86 0.16 -30.91
CA TYR A 329 3.32 0.20 -30.97
C TYR A 329 3.92 -0.63 -32.11
N GLN A 330 3.07 -1.28 -32.92
CA GLN A 330 3.46 -1.93 -34.18
C GLN A 330 4.57 -2.99 -34.03
N HIS A 331 4.63 -3.71 -32.90
CA HIS A 331 5.62 -4.77 -32.71
C HIS A 331 5.47 -5.89 -33.74
N ASP A 332 6.58 -6.26 -34.39
CA ASP A 332 6.65 -7.29 -35.42
C ASP A 332 6.10 -8.64 -34.94
N SER A 333 6.47 -9.05 -33.72
CA SER A 333 6.08 -10.33 -33.14
C SER A 333 4.56 -10.46 -32.96
N LEU A 334 3.89 -9.41 -32.51
CA LEU A 334 2.44 -9.38 -32.34
C LEU A 334 1.72 -9.55 -33.69
N ILE A 335 2.23 -8.91 -34.72
CA ILE A 335 1.62 -8.95 -36.06
C ILE A 335 1.89 -10.29 -36.73
N SER A 336 3.09 -10.86 -36.57
CA SER A 336 3.40 -12.22 -37.04
C SER A 336 2.45 -13.24 -36.40
N GLN A 337 2.33 -13.24 -35.07
CA GLN A 337 1.40 -14.11 -34.34
C GLN A 337 -0.04 -13.94 -34.85
N SER A 338 -0.47 -12.70 -35.10
CA SER A 338 -1.81 -12.40 -35.60
C SER A 338 -2.09 -12.99 -36.99
N LEU A 339 -1.09 -13.00 -37.87
CA LEU A 339 -1.19 -13.61 -39.19
C LEU A 339 -1.21 -15.14 -39.10
N GLU A 340 -0.42 -15.73 -38.20
CA GLU A 340 -0.35 -17.18 -37.99
C GLU A 340 -1.68 -17.75 -37.47
N VAL A 341 -2.34 -17.06 -36.53
CA VAL A 341 -3.60 -17.54 -35.93
C VAL A 341 -4.86 -17.10 -36.68
N ASN A 342 -4.70 -16.44 -37.83
CA ASN A 342 -5.78 -15.84 -38.61
C ASN A 342 -6.65 -14.87 -37.78
N LEU A 343 -6.03 -13.98 -37.01
CA LEU A 343 -6.74 -12.95 -36.24
C LEU A 343 -7.41 -11.92 -37.18
N VAL A 344 -6.73 -11.50 -38.25
CA VAL A 344 -7.25 -10.45 -39.15
C VAL A 344 -8.60 -10.83 -39.78
N PRO A 345 -8.78 -12.03 -40.39
CA PRO A 345 -10.10 -12.46 -40.87
C PRO A 345 -11.15 -12.56 -39.76
N TYR A 346 -10.76 -13.00 -38.56
CA TYR A 346 -11.67 -13.10 -37.41
C TYR A 346 -12.20 -11.72 -36.99
N LEU A 347 -11.33 -10.72 -36.88
CA LEU A 347 -11.71 -9.34 -36.56
C LEU A 347 -12.62 -8.71 -37.63
N LEU A 348 -12.37 -9.00 -38.91
CA LEU A 348 -13.24 -8.58 -40.01
C LEU A 348 -14.64 -9.22 -39.93
N GLY A 349 -14.72 -10.50 -39.54
CA GLY A 349 -16.00 -11.17 -39.27
C GLY A 349 -16.76 -10.55 -38.10
N LEU A 350 -16.07 -10.12 -37.05
CA LEU A 350 -16.68 -9.37 -35.95
C LEU A 350 -17.19 -7.99 -36.40
N LEU A 351 -16.47 -7.31 -37.30
CA LEU A 351 -16.87 -6.02 -37.86
C LEU A 351 -18.15 -6.11 -38.71
N ASP A 352 -18.34 -7.22 -39.44
CA ASP A 352 -19.56 -7.56 -40.17
C ASP A 352 -20.76 -7.79 -39.24
N SER A 353 -20.48 -8.42 -38.10
CA SER A 353 -21.52 -8.74 -37.15
C SER A 353 -22.19 -7.48 -36.56
N ARG A 354 -23.45 -7.64 -36.15
CA ARG A 354 -24.21 -6.56 -35.49
C ARG A 354 -23.79 -6.31 -34.04
N LEU A 355 -23.03 -7.24 -33.44
CA LEU A 355 -22.56 -7.17 -32.05
C LEU A 355 -23.69 -6.86 -31.03
N GLU A 356 -24.89 -7.41 -31.23
CA GLU A 356 -26.09 -7.14 -30.40
C GLU A 356 -25.94 -7.53 -28.91
N TYR A 357 -24.88 -8.27 -28.57
CA TYR A 357 -24.58 -8.76 -27.22
C TYR A 357 -23.55 -7.90 -26.47
N VAL A 358 -23.12 -6.77 -27.06
CA VAL A 358 -22.16 -5.84 -26.46
C VAL A 358 -22.85 -4.51 -26.18
N ASP A 359 -22.56 -3.89 -25.04
CA ASP A 359 -23.18 -2.63 -24.62
C ASP A 359 -22.89 -1.47 -25.60
N ASN A 360 -21.66 -1.41 -26.12
CA ASN A 360 -21.24 -0.39 -27.09
C ASN A 360 -20.62 -1.00 -28.36
N ALA A 361 -21.47 -1.49 -29.25
CA ALA A 361 -21.06 -2.04 -30.54
C ALA A 361 -20.21 -1.06 -31.37
N SER A 362 -20.54 0.24 -31.35
CA SER A 362 -19.80 1.27 -32.09
C SER A 362 -18.37 1.43 -31.60
N ALA A 363 -18.16 1.47 -30.28
CA ALA A 363 -16.82 1.53 -29.69
C ALA A 363 -16.00 0.28 -30.04
N VAL A 364 -16.59 -0.92 -29.96
CA VAL A 364 -15.88 -2.15 -30.35
C VAL A 364 -15.47 -2.13 -31.82
N LYS A 365 -16.36 -1.72 -32.73
CA LYS A 365 -16.01 -1.57 -34.16
C LYS A 365 -14.88 -0.57 -34.35
N ALA A 366 -14.90 0.56 -33.66
CA ALA A 366 -13.81 1.54 -33.70
C ALA A 366 -12.47 0.96 -33.19
N GLN A 367 -12.48 0.19 -32.09
CA GLN A 367 -11.28 -0.46 -31.57
C GLN A 367 -10.74 -1.53 -32.53
N ILE A 368 -11.61 -2.31 -33.16
CA ILE A 368 -11.22 -3.29 -34.19
C ILE A 368 -10.55 -2.58 -35.36
N VAL A 369 -11.14 -1.49 -35.86
CA VAL A 369 -10.56 -0.74 -36.99
C VAL A 369 -9.24 -0.10 -36.58
N ALA A 370 -9.12 0.45 -35.37
CA ALA A 370 -7.88 0.99 -34.84
C ALA A 370 -6.78 -0.08 -34.76
N ALA A 371 -7.10 -1.27 -34.26
CA ALA A 371 -6.19 -2.42 -34.24
C ALA A 371 -5.72 -2.79 -35.65
N LEU A 372 -6.65 -2.99 -36.60
CA LEU A 372 -6.34 -3.35 -37.98
C LEU A 372 -5.49 -2.28 -38.68
N LYS A 373 -5.82 -1.00 -38.50
CA LYS A 373 -5.00 0.10 -39.01
C LYS A 373 -3.61 0.08 -38.37
N GLY A 374 -3.49 -0.08 -37.05
CA GLY A 374 -2.22 -0.21 -36.36
C GLY A 374 -1.32 -1.28 -36.99
N MET A 375 -1.89 -2.45 -37.31
CA MET A 375 -1.17 -3.53 -37.99
C MET A 375 -0.69 -3.18 -39.40
N THR A 376 -1.42 -2.36 -40.16
CA THR A 376 -1.02 -1.95 -41.52
C THR A 376 0.17 -1.00 -41.56
N HIS A 377 0.43 -0.26 -40.47
CA HIS A 377 1.54 0.69 -40.41
C HIS A 377 2.89 0.02 -40.18
N ASN A 378 2.91 -1.26 -39.82
CA ASN A 378 4.14 -2.00 -39.60
C ASN A 378 4.93 -2.20 -40.90
N LEU A 379 6.25 -1.98 -40.82
CA LEU A 379 7.13 -1.99 -42.00
C LEU A 379 7.33 -3.38 -42.61
N ASN A 380 7.29 -4.44 -41.81
CA ASN A 380 7.65 -5.80 -42.24
C ASN A 380 6.43 -6.61 -42.71
N TYR A 381 5.31 -6.47 -42.01
CA TYR A 381 4.11 -7.29 -42.24
C TYR A 381 2.89 -6.46 -42.69
N GLY A 382 2.97 -5.12 -42.65
CA GLY A 382 1.85 -4.24 -42.94
C GLY A 382 1.27 -4.41 -44.35
N GLU A 383 2.12 -4.67 -45.36
CA GLU A 383 1.66 -4.93 -46.73
C GLU A 383 0.84 -6.22 -46.82
N ARG A 384 1.30 -7.30 -46.16
CA ARG A 384 0.58 -8.58 -46.11
C ARG A 384 -0.77 -8.43 -45.41
N VAL A 385 -0.82 -7.68 -44.30
CA VAL A 385 -2.08 -7.35 -43.62
C VAL A 385 -3.00 -6.56 -44.56
N THR A 386 -2.47 -5.55 -45.25
CA THR A 386 -3.23 -4.71 -46.20
C THR A 386 -3.83 -5.55 -47.34
N GLN A 387 -3.08 -6.51 -47.89
CA GLN A 387 -3.58 -7.41 -48.92
C GLN A 387 -4.75 -8.29 -48.42
N ILE A 388 -4.74 -8.71 -47.15
CA ILE A 388 -5.86 -9.46 -46.56
C ILE A 388 -7.07 -8.54 -46.37
N LEU A 389 -6.86 -7.32 -45.88
CA LEU A 389 -7.92 -6.34 -45.66
C LEU A 389 -8.62 -5.92 -46.95
N LEU A 390 -7.87 -5.67 -48.03
CA LEU A 390 -8.42 -5.28 -49.33
C LEU A 390 -9.24 -6.38 -50.02
N LYS A 391 -9.06 -7.65 -49.64
CA LYS A 391 -9.89 -8.76 -50.13
C LYS A 391 -11.28 -8.79 -49.49
N HIS A 392 -11.47 -8.13 -48.34
CA HIS A 392 -12.72 -8.17 -47.60
C HIS A 392 -13.59 -6.94 -47.93
N PRO A 393 -14.84 -7.11 -48.39
CA PRO A 393 -15.66 -6.00 -48.90
C PRO A 393 -15.95 -4.95 -47.82
N ILE A 394 -16.14 -5.38 -46.58
CA ILE A 394 -16.47 -4.50 -45.44
C ILE A 394 -15.35 -3.53 -45.12
N TRP A 395 -14.09 -3.89 -45.37
CA TRP A 395 -12.97 -3.00 -45.08
C TRP A 395 -13.05 -1.68 -45.85
N ALA A 396 -13.66 -1.69 -47.05
CA ALA A 396 -13.84 -0.49 -47.86
C ALA A 396 -14.63 0.62 -47.13
N GLU A 397 -15.59 0.25 -46.27
CA GLU A 397 -16.41 1.21 -45.53
C GLU A 397 -15.64 1.92 -44.40
N TYR A 398 -14.60 1.26 -43.86
CA TYR A 398 -13.87 1.71 -42.67
C TYR A 398 -12.43 2.21 -42.95
N LYS A 399 -11.88 1.87 -44.13
CA LYS A 399 -10.51 2.22 -44.52
C LYS A 399 -10.22 3.71 -44.37
N ASP A 400 -11.15 4.57 -44.79
CA ASP A 400 -10.93 6.02 -44.86
C ASP A 400 -11.45 6.79 -43.62
N GLN A 401 -12.09 6.11 -42.67
CA GLN A 401 -12.63 6.75 -41.45
C GLN A 401 -11.51 7.15 -40.48
N ARG A 402 -11.41 8.43 -40.10
CA ARG A 402 -10.54 8.90 -39.01
C ARG A 402 -11.28 8.76 -37.67
N HIS A 403 -10.61 8.17 -36.67
CA HIS A 403 -11.22 7.76 -35.40
C HIS A 403 -11.08 8.83 -34.29
N ASP A 404 -10.60 10.03 -34.64
CA ASP A 404 -10.36 11.13 -33.70
C ASP A 404 -11.66 11.67 -33.06
N LEU A 405 -12.84 11.20 -33.49
CA LEU A 405 -14.15 11.60 -32.96
C LEU A 405 -14.66 10.76 -31.78
N PHE A 406 -13.93 9.73 -31.33
CA PHE A 406 -14.37 8.85 -30.24
C PHE A 406 -13.70 9.10 -28.88
N ILE A 407 -13.04 10.25 -28.68
CA ILE A 407 -12.53 10.63 -27.35
C ILE A 407 -13.61 11.40 -26.56
N THR A 408 -14.37 10.67 -25.76
CA THR A 408 -15.02 11.14 -24.52
C THR A 408 -14.53 10.18 -23.43
N ASP A 409 -13.87 10.52 -22.33
CA ASP A 409 -13.62 11.76 -21.60
C ASP A 409 -12.14 11.82 -21.22
N THR A 410 -11.36 12.72 -21.81
CA THR A 410 -10.19 13.24 -21.10
C THR A 410 -10.74 14.23 -20.09
N ASN A 411 -10.64 13.91 -18.80
CA ASN A 411 -10.87 14.85 -17.70
C ASN A 411 -9.90 16.04 -17.83
N ILE A 412 -10.16 16.96 -18.77
CA ILE A 412 -9.63 18.32 -18.76
C ILE A 412 -10.58 19.09 -17.84
N ARG A 413 -10.50 18.79 -16.54
CA ARG A 413 -11.08 19.62 -15.49
C ARG A 413 -10.02 20.65 -15.08
N GLY A 414 -9.66 21.48 -16.05
CA GLY A 414 -8.84 22.65 -15.83
C GLY A 414 -9.73 23.85 -15.53
N TYR A 415 -9.46 24.48 -14.38
CA TYR A 415 -9.73 25.86 -14.04
C TYR A 415 -11.17 26.27 -13.67
N LEU A 416 -11.25 26.91 -12.49
CA LEU A 416 -12.37 27.66 -11.88
C LEU A 416 -13.23 26.88 -10.88
N THR A 417 -12.70 26.72 -9.66
CA THR A 417 -13.34 27.21 -8.41
C THR A 417 -12.38 26.92 -7.26
N GLY A 418 -11.90 27.98 -6.59
CA GLY A 418 -10.99 27.86 -5.46
C GLY A 418 -11.71 27.29 -4.24
N ILE A 419 -11.33 26.10 -3.82
CA ILE A 419 -11.61 25.55 -2.49
C ILE A 419 -10.39 24.69 -2.10
N ASN A 420 -9.63 25.13 -1.11
CA ASN A 420 -8.49 24.40 -0.53
C ASN A 420 -8.98 23.18 0.26
N PRO A 421 -8.44 21.96 0.05
CA PRO A 421 -8.49 20.91 1.04
C PRO A 421 -7.19 20.94 1.86
N THR A 422 -7.18 21.69 2.95
CA THR A 422 -6.08 21.67 3.93
C THR A 422 -6.20 20.40 4.79
N ALA A 423 -5.44 19.36 4.45
CA ALA A 423 -5.12 18.29 5.39
C ALA A 423 -3.93 18.75 6.24
N GLY A 424 -4.16 18.87 7.55
CA GLY A 424 -3.26 19.52 8.49
C GLY A 424 -2.01 18.71 8.80
N TYR A 425 -0.87 19.40 8.80
CA TYR A 425 0.09 19.52 9.89
C TYR A 425 1.13 20.51 9.38
N LEU A 426 1.32 21.65 10.05
CA LEU A 426 2.56 22.45 10.14
C LEU A 426 2.25 23.79 10.85
N THR A 427 2.89 23.92 12.01
CA THR A 427 3.10 25.05 12.92
C THR A 427 2.82 26.48 12.41
N GLN A 428 2.04 27.24 13.19
CA GLN A 428 1.74 28.67 13.04
C GLN A 428 2.96 29.59 13.21
N GLY A 429 3.01 30.67 12.41
CA GLY A 429 3.76 31.92 12.60
C GLY A 429 3.19 33.03 11.68
N PRO A 430 3.15 34.33 12.07
CA PRO A 430 2.21 35.29 11.52
C PRO A 430 2.64 35.94 10.20
N ALA A 431 1.62 36.33 9.43
CA ALA A 431 1.65 36.83 8.06
C ALA A 431 2.22 38.26 7.91
N GLN A 432 2.95 38.47 6.79
CA GLN A 432 3.10 39.78 6.15
C GLN A 432 2.68 39.66 4.68
N SER A 433 1.72 40.50 4.30
CA SER A 433 1.14 40.66 2.97
C SER A 433 2.05 41.47 2.04
N VAL A 434 2.29 40.99 0.82
CA VAL A 434 2.87 41.78 -0.27
C VAL A 434 2.01 41.59 -1.52
N ASP A 435 1.25 42.63 -1.88
CA ASP A 435 0.49 42.71 -3.13
C ASP A 435 1.41 43.06 -4.30
N VAL A 436 1.35 42.30 -5.39
CA VAL A 436 2.02 42.62 -6.66
C VAL A 436 0.96 42.88 -7.72
N LEU A 437 0.86 44.16 -8.13
CA LEU A 437 0.09 44.63 -9.28
C LEU A 437 0.88 44.37 -10.58
N THR A 438 0.28 43.71 -11.56
CA THR A 438 0.75 43.74 -12.95
C THR A 438 -0.41 43.96 -13.93
N SER A 439 -0.46 45.16 -14.50
CA SER A 439 -1.35 45.52 -15.61
C SER A 439 -0.71 45.14 -16.96
N PRO A 440 -1.49 44.79 -18.00
CA PRO A 440 -0.96 44.38 -19.31
C PRO A 440 -0.63 45.58 -20.23
N PRO A 441 0.23 45.41 -21.27
CA PRO A 441 0.75 46.51 -22.08
C PRO A 441 -0.15 46.83 -23.30
N PRO A 442 -0.16 48.09 -23.79
CA PRO A 442 -0.78 48.43 -25.07
C PRO A 442 0.24 48.53 -26.24
N MET A 443 -0.17 48.04 -27.41
CA MET A 443 0.38 48.35 -28.75
C MET A 443 -0.50 49.48 -29.35
N ASP A 444 -0.14 50.36 -30.29
CA ASP A 444 0.90 50.43 -31.32
C ASP A 444 0.94 51.87 -31.92
N ARG A 445 1.94 52.14 -32.77
CA ARG A 445 1.99 53.11 -33.91
C ARG A 445 2.13 54.64 -33.73
N ASP A 446 3.29 55.19 -34.11
CA ASP A 446 3.57 55.79 -35.45
C ASP A 446 4.90 56.61 -35.46
N ASP A 447 5.78 56.31 -36.41
CA ASP A 447 6.95 57.09 -36.88
C ASP A 447 6.44 58.06 -37.98
N PRO A 448 7.04 59.23 -38.38
CA PRO A 448 8.49 59.50 -38.47
C PRO A 448 8.97 60.97 -38.30
N SER A 449 10.30 61.13 -38.39
CA SER A 449 11.06 62.33 -38.77
C SER A 449 11.29 63.44 -37.71
N ALA A 450 12.52 63.48 -37.16
CA ALA A 450 13.42 64.64 -37.22
C ALA A 450 14.57 64.49 -36.22
N ARG A 451 15.74 64.06 -36.71
CA ARG A 451 17.05 64.47 -36.19
C ARG A 451 17.22 65.99 -36.43
N PRO A 452 17.99 66.77 -35.64
CA PRO A 452 19.47 66.63 -35.57
C PRO A 452 20.14 66.91 -34.20
N ALA A 453 21.28 66.26 -33.96
CA ALA A 453 22.66 66.79 -33.79
C ALA A 453 23.00 67.24 -32.34
N ILE A 454 23.78 66.44 -31.61
CA ILE A 454 25.23 66.61 -31.31
C ILE A 454 25.52 67.91 -30.54
N ASP A 455 25.82 67.76 -29.25
CA ASP A 455 27.14 68.04 -28.65
C ASP A 455 27.35 67.12 -27.44
#